data_AF-A0A7V5PCC3-F1
#
_entry.id   AF-A0A7V5PCC3-F1
#
_cell.length_a   1.000
_cell.length_b   1.000
_cell.length_c   1.000
_cell.angle_alpha   90.00
_cell.angle_beta   90.00
_cell.angle_gamma   90.00
#
_symmetry.space_group_name_H-M   'P 1'
#
loop_
_entity.id
_entity.type
_entity.pdbx_description
1 polymer ?
#
loop_
_entity_poly.entity_id
_entity_poly.type
_entity_poly.pdbx_seq_one_letter_code
_entity_poly.pdbx_strand_id
1 'polypeptide(L)'
;NNSYTTSFGDIHVYADGQILTVQLKTNNYGHQSSYILYKDDGTVYYERDNCDNNTLYNDPFYLNPGCYKLQIFDSGNDGLEFWANPGQGEGYFRILNADSDILYSFEPDFGGYAIHEFGIGNITKIDEIAHPFILSVYPNPVSDHLQINIRGTGNTKVTARLSNSAMKQVMEKEWTANKKEFSTVLDMKDLPSGVYFLQITYGDHSKTEKIIKF
;
A
#
# COMPACT_ATOMS: atom_id res chain seq x y z
N ASN A 1 26.36 7.39 -9.82
CA ASN A 1 25.39 6.63 -10.61
C ASN A 1 24.75 5.61 -9.68
N ASN A 2 23.74 6.00 -8.91
CA ASN A 2 23.02 5.12 -7.99
C ASN A 2 21.53 5.43 -8.16
N SER A 3 20.86 4.65 -9.02
CA SER A 3 19.41 4.53 -9.03
C SER A 3 19.06 3.25 -8.29
N TYR A 4 18.52 3.38 -7.08
CA TYR A 4 17.82 2.28 -6.42
C TYR A 4 16.38 2.28 -6.98
N THR A 5 16.04 1.25 -7.73
CA THR A 5 14.65 0.97 -8.09
C THR A 5 14.16 -0.10 -7.12
N THR A 6 13.41 0.29 -6.09
CA THR A 6 12.66 -0.67 -5.29
C THR A 6 11.49 -1.16 -6.13
N SER A 7 11.51 -2.44 -6.50
CA SER A 7 10.31 -3.13 -6.97
C SER A 7 9.28 -3.06 -5.85
N PHE A 8 8.12 -2.47 -6.13
CA PHE A 8 6.97 -2.49 -5.23
C PHE A 8 6.53 -3.95 -5.06
N GLY A 9 7.05 -4.60 -4.02
CA GLY A 9 6.64 -5.94 -3.61
C GLY A 9 5.21 -5.89 -3.09
N ASP A 10 4.46 -6.97 -3.36
CA ASP A 10 3.10 -7.19 -2.90
C ASP A 10 2.88 -6.70 -1.47
N ILE A 11 1.85 -5.86 -1.26
CA ILE A 11 1.40 -5.50 0.09
C ILE A 11 0.98 -6.81 0.77
N HIS A 12 1.68 -7.16 1.85
CA HIS A 12 1.38 -8.37 2.61
C HIS A 12 0.09 -8.14 3.39
N VAL A 13 -0.92 -8.97 3.15
CA VAL A 13 -2.21 -8.90 3.84
C VAL A 13 -2.39 -10.18 4.64
N TYR A 14 -2.71 -10.03 5.92
CA TYR A 14 -3.00 -11.13 6.83
C TYR A 14 -4.50 -11.17 7.15
N ALA A 15 -5.00 -12.36 7.47
CA ALA A 15 -6.41 -12.54 7.81
C ALA A 15 -6.80 -11.73 9.06
N ASP A 16 -7.99 -11.14 9.06
CA ASP A 16 -8.58 -10.56 10.26
C ASP A 16 -9.11 -11.65 11.20
N GLY A 17 -9.39 -11.26 12.44
CA GLY A 17 -9.94 -12.17 13.45
C GLY A 17 -8.94 -13.20 13.99
N GLN A 18 -7.67 -13.14 13.59
CA GLN A 18 -6.60 -14.01 14.06
C GLN A 18 -5.54 -13.23 14.86
N ILE A 19 -4.84 -13.94 15.75
CA ILE A 19 -3.68 -13.40 16.45
C ILE A 19 -2.47 -13.47 15.52
N LEU A 20 -1.77 -12.36 15.40
CA LEU A 20 -0.42 -12.31 14.85
C LEU A 20 0.58 -12.21 15.99
N THR A 21 1.65 -12.99 15.94
CA THR A 21 2.75 -12.85 16.92
C THR A 21 3.94 -12.18 16.26
N VAL A 22 4.33 -11.02 16.77
CA VAL A 22 5.64 -10.45 16.43
C VAL A 22 6.67 -11.11 17.34
N GLN A 23 7.66 -11.75 16.71
CA GLN A 23 8.69 -12.49 17.42
C GLN A 23 10.06 -11.87 17.16
N LEU A 24 10.74 -11.52 18.25
CA LEU A 24 12.12 -11.00 18.24
C LEU A 24 13.02 -11.94 19.03
N LYS A 25 14.03 -12.49 18.37
CA LYS A 25 15.18 -13.09 19.05
C LYS A 25 16.34 -12.11 18.96
N THR A 26 16.79 -11.58 20.08
CA THR A 26 17.98 -10.71 20.13
C THR A 26 19.28 -11.51 20.03
N ASN A 27 20.34 -10.82 19.62
CA ASN A 27 21.71 -11.29 19.64
C ASN A 27 22.37 -10.97 21.02
N ASN A 28 23.71 -10.97 21.11
CA ASN A 28 24.45 -10.66 22.34
C ASN A 28 24.36 -9.20 22.80
N TYR A 29 23.72 -8.32 22.03
CA TYR A 29 23.55 -6.90 22.34
C TYR A 29 22.07 -6.49 22.28
N GLY A 30 21.22 -7.23 23.01
CA GLY A 30 19.77 -7.00 23.01
C GLY A 30 19.36 -5.56 23.34
N HIS A 31 20.12 -4.87 24.19
CA HIS A 31 19.87 -3.46 24.53
C HIS A 31 19.91 -2.50 23.32
N GLN A 32 20.47 -2.91 22.19
CA GLN A 32 20.48 -2.14 20.95
C GLN A 32 19.19 -2.32 20.14
N SER A 33 18.48 -3.44 20.33
CA SER A 33 17.28 -3.80 19.58
C SER A 33 16.01 -3.26 20.22
N SER A 34 15.17 -2.65 19.41
CA SER A 34 13.82 -2.19 19.77
C SER A 34 12.90 -2.29 18.56
N TYR A 35 11.60 -2.35 18.76
CA TYR A 35 10.67 -2.27 17.63
C TYR A 35 9.39 -1.53 18.00
N ILE A 36 8.76 -0.93 16.99
CA ILE A 36 7.50 -0.22 17.12
C ILE A 36 6.54 -0.73 16.06
N LEU A 37 5.32 -1.04 16.50
CA LEU A 37 4.17 -1.27 15.63
C LEU A 37 3.32 0.00 15.60
N TYR A 38 3.11 0.56 14.41
CA TYR A 38 2.30 1.75 14.16
C TYR A 38 0.98 1.39 13.48
N LYS A 39 -0.04 2.22 13.69
CA LYS A 39 -1.25 2.27 12.86
C LYS A 39 -1.00 3.07 11.57
N ASP A 40 -1.99 3.04 10.68
CA ASP A 40 -2.02 3.75 9.40
C ASP A 40 -1.87 5.28 9.53
N ASP A 41 -2.42 5.86 10.59
CA ASP A 41 -2.31 7.29 10.91
C ASP A 41 -0.94 7.69 11.51
N GLY A 42 -0.02 6.73 11.64
CA GLY A 42 1.30 6.94 12.23
C GLY A 42 1.32 6.94 13.76
N THR A 43 0.20 6.67 14.43
CA THR A 43 0.18 6.52 15.89
C THR A 43 0.87 5.23 16.32
N VAL A 44 1.60 5.28 17.43
CA VAL A 44 2.21 4.08 18.03
C VAL A 44 1.11 3.20 18.60
N TYR A 45 1.01 1.97 18.08
CA TYR A 45 0.15 0.93 18.62
C TYR A 45 0.83 0.19 19.77
N TYR A 46 2.11 -0.14 19.57
CA TYR A 46 2.92 -0.85 20.55
C TYR A 46 4.41 -0.54 20.34
N GLU A 47 5.17 -0.54 21.43
CA GLU A 47 6.62 -0.35 21.43
C GLU A 47 7.26 -1.38 22.36
N ARG A 48 8.35 -1.98 21.88
CA ARG A 48 9.26 -2.80 22.65
C ARG A 48 10.63 -2.15 22.66
N ASP A 49 11.15 -1.92 23.86
CA ASP A 49 12.49 -1.44 24.13
C ASP A 49 13.16 -2.28 25.24
N ASN A 50 14.35 -1.87 25.67
CA ASN A 50 15.08 -2.44 26.81
C ASN A 50 15.23 -3.97 26.73
N CYS A 51 15.54 -4.51 25.56
CA CYS A 51 15.64 -5.95 25.36
C CYS A 51 16.91 -6.52 26.02
N ASP A 52 16.79 -7.72 26.58
CA ASP A 52 17.90 -8.49 27.13
C ASP A 52 18.67 -9.21 26.02
N ASN A 53 19.94 -9.51 26.31
CA ASN A 53 20.79 -10.28 25.40
C ASN A 53 20.28 -11.71 25.23
N ASN A 54 20.31 -12.20 24.00
CA ASN A 54 19.93 -13.56 23.64
C ASN A 54 18.51 -13.99 24.00
N THR A 55 17.57 -13.05 24.18
CA THR A 55 16.22 -13.35 24.65
C THR A 55 15.23 -13.45 23.48
N LEU A 56 14.25 -14.35 23.61
CA LEU A 56 13.13 -14.50 22.69
C LEU A 56 11.90 -13.79 23.25
N TYR A 57 11.44 -12.76 22.55
CA TYR A 57 10.21 -12.05 22.83
C TYR A 57 9.13 -12.48 21.85
N ASN A 58 7.93 -12.76 22.38
CA ASN A 58 6.74 -13.14 21.63
C ASN A 58 5.60 -12.23 22.02
N ASP A 59 5.23 -11.32 21.12
CA ASP A 59 4.18 -10.34 21.36
C ASP A 59 2.96 -10.66 20.50
N PRO A 60 1.89 -11.22 21.11
CA PRO A 60 0.66 -11.51 20.41
C PRO A 60 -0.18 -10.25 20.25
N PHE A 61 -0.66 -10.02 19.03
CA PHE A 61 -1.53 -8.91 18.68
C PHE A 61 -2.82 -9.41 18.03
N TYR A 62 -3.94 -8.97 18.58
CA TYR A 62 -5.22 -9.02 17.89
C TYR A 62 -5.46 -7.65 17.26
N LEU A 63 -5.19 -7.56 15.96
CA LEU A 63 -5.28 -6.30 15.21
C LEU A 63 -6.65 -6.19 14.52
N ASN A 64 -7.25 -5.00 14.59
CA ASN A 64 -8.46 -4.72 13.81
C ASN A 64 -8.12 -4.52 12.33
N PRO A 65 -9.06 -4.72 11.40
CA PRO A 65 -8.84 -4.44 9.99
C PRO A 65 -8.30 -3.02 9.76
N GLY A 66 -7.24 -2.89 8.94
CA GLY A 66 -6.52 -1.63 8.73
C GLY A 66 -5.04 -1.85 8.42
N CYS A 67 -4.37 -0.80 7.94
CA CYS A 67 -2.95 -0.83 7.59
C CYS A 67 -2.08 -0.63 8.85
N TYR A 68 -0.94 -1.33 8.89
CA TYR A 68 0.02 -1.24 9.97
C TYR A 68 1.44 -1.18 9.42
N LYS A 69 2.33 -0.59 10.20
CA LYS A 69 3.77 -0.53 9.91
C LYS A 69 4.53 -1.09 11.10
N LEU A 70 5.30 -2.14 10.89
CA LEU A 70 6.21 -2.69 11.88
C LEU A 70 7.63 -2.24 11.55
N GLN A 71 8.30 -1.63 12.52
CA GLN A 71 9.65 -1.11 12.35
C GLN A 71 10.54 -1.61 13.48
N ILE A 72 11.63 -2.29 13.13
CA ILE A 72 12.70 -2.68 14.05
C ILE A 72 13.86 -1.69 13.93
N PHE A 73 14.49 -1.40 15.05
CA PHE A 73 15.66 -0.53 15.15
C PHE A 73 16.80 -1.26 15.83
N ASP A 74 18.00 -0.96 15.38
CA ASP A 74 19.24 -1.34 16.03
C ASP A 74 20.14 -0.09 16.18
N SER A 75 20.51 0.23 17.42
CA SER A 75 21.35 1.41 17.69
C SER A 75 22.84 1.21 17.37
N GLY A 76 23.29 -0.03 17.15
CA GLY A 76 24.63 -0.38 16.69
C GLY A 76 24.84 -0.14 15.19
N ASN A 77 23.75 -0.13 14.42
CA ASN A 77 23.69 -0.05 12.95
C ASN A 77 24.27 -1.29 12.25
N ASP A 78 24.25 -2.44 12.91
CA ASP A 78 24.68 -3.73 12.36
C ASP A 78 23.55 -4.79 12.38
N GLY A 79 22.36 -4.42 12.84
CA GLY A 79 21.17 -5.28 12.78
C GLY A 79 21.19 -6.38 13.84
N LEU A 80 20.60 -7.54 13.51
CA LEU A 80 20.55 -8.71 14.39
C LEU A 80 21.63 -9.75 14.05
N GLU A 81 22.25 -9.64 12.89
CA GLU A 81 23.37 -10.46 12.43
C GLU A 81 24.20 -9.65 11.44
N PHE A 82 25.53 -9.63 11.62
CA PHE A 82 26.43 -8.98 10.67
C PHE A 82 27.68 -9.83 10.45
N TRP A 83 27.93 -10.18 9.18
CA TRP A 83 29.04 -11.06 8.81
C TRP A 83 30.43 -10.51 9.21
N ALA A 84 30.60 -9.18 9.28
CA ALA A 84 31.87 -8.56 9.67
C ALA A 84 32.05 -8.40 11.18
N ASN A 85 31.00 -8.67 11.98
CA ASN A 85 31.05 -8.69 13.44
C ASN A 85 30.32 -9.93 14.00
N PRO A 86 30.81 -11.16 13.73
CA PRO A 86 30.14 -12.39 14.13
C PRO A 86 30.07 -12.58 15.66
N GLY A 87 30.91 -11.87 16.42
CA GLY A 87 30.90 -11.89 17.89
C GLY A 87 29.63 -11.30 18.51
N GLN A 88 28.83 -10.55 17.74
CA GLN A 88 27.52 -10.09 18.19
C GLN A 88 26.51 -11.22 18.33
N GLY A 89 26.73 -12.37 17.70
CA GLY A 89 25.76 -13.46 17.65
C GLY A 89 24.68 -13.24 16.60
N GLU A 90 23.67 -14.10 16.63
CA GLU A 90 22.60 -14.14 15.65
C GLU A 90 21.25 -13.93 16.33
N GLY A 91 20.40 -13.15 15.66
CA GLY A 91 19.02 -12.90 16.04
C GLY A 91 18.11 -12.96 14.83
N TYR A 92 16.81 -12.84 15.07
CA TYR A 92 15.83 -12.74 13.98
C TYR A 92 14.61 -11.96 14.43
N PHE A 93 13.93 -11.39 13.44
CA PHE A 93 12.67 -10.68 13.64
C PHE A 93 11.66 -11.14 12.62
N ARG A 94 10.47 -11.57 13.07
CA ARG A 94 9.48 -12.20 12.21
C ARG A 94 8.05 -12.01 12.71
N ILE A 95 7.11 -12.21 11.80
CA ILE A 95 5.66 -12.26 12.07
C ILE A 95 5.21 -13.70 11.90
N LEU A 96 4.46 -14.20 12.88
CA LEU A 96 3.88 -15.54 12.89
C LEU A 96 2.35 -15.46 12.89
N ASN A 97 1.69 -16.45 12.29
CA ASN A 97 0.24 -16.66 12.46
C ASN A 97 -0.08 -17.31 13.82
N ALA A 98 -1.36 -17.56 14.08
CA ALA A 98 -1.83 -18.23 15.29
C ALA A 98 -1.30 -19.68 15.44
N ASP A 99 -0.95 -20.33 14.33
CA ASP A 99 -0.41 -21.70 14.29
C ASP A 99 1.13 -21.72 14.38
N SER A 100 1.77 -20.57 14.60
CA SER A 100 3.23 -20.37 14.63
C SER A 100 3.96 -20.55 13.29
N ASP A 101 3.24 -20.56 12.17
CA ASP A 101 3.84 -20.47 10.84
C ASP A 101 4.41 -19.07 10.61
N ILE A 102 5.56 -19.02 9.93
CA ILE A 102 6.22 -17.76 9.59
C ILE A 102 5.49 -17.12 8.41
N LEU A 103 4.89 -15.96 8.65
CA LEU A 103 4.23 -15.15 7.63
C LEU A 103 5.19 -14.16 6.96
N TYR A 104 6.17 -13.68 7.71
CA TYR A 104 7.20 -12.77 7.21
C TYR A 104 8.44 -12.82 8.09
N SER A 105 9.62 -12.75 7.49
CA SER A 105 10.90 -12.67 8.20
C SER A 105 11.70 -11.51 7.65
N PHE A 106 12.25 -10.69 8.54
CA PHE A 106 13.17 -9.63 8.16
C PHE A 106 14.54 -10.22 7.82
N GLU A 107 15.27 -9.56 6.92
CA GLU A 107 16.71 -9.78 6.75
C GLU A 107 17.42 -9.32 8.03
N PRO A 108 18.16 -10.19 8.74
CA PRO A 108 18.79 -9.82 10.01
C PRO A 108 19.93 -8.79 9.85
N ASP A 109 20.61 -8.72 8.71
CA ASP A 109 21.60 -7.67 8.39
C ASP A 109 20.91 -6.41 7.82
N PHE A 110 20.08 -5.78 8.65
CA PHE A 110 19.33 -4.57 8.25
C PHE A 110 20.03 -3.25 8.58
N GLY A 111 21.22 -3.30 9.17
CA GLY A 111 21.89 -2.11 9.68
C GLY A 111 21.09 -1.44 10.81
N GLY A 112 20.76 -0.15 10.67
CA GLY A 112 20.14 0.62 11.75
C GLY A 112 18.63 0.43 11.94
N TYR A 113 17.88 0.06 10.88
CA TYR A 113 16.46 -0.24 10.99
C TYR A 113 15.93 -1.00 9.77
N ALA A 114 14.82 -1.71 9.96
CA ALA A 114 14.02 -2.27 8.87
C ALA A 114 12.53 -2.01 9.10
N ILE A 115 11.77 -1.94 7.99
CA ILE A 115 10.34 -1.65 8.00
C ILE A 115 9.61 -2.72 7.18
N HIS A 116 8.46 -3.16 7.70
CA HIS A 116 7.49 -3.96 6.99
C HIS A 116 6.10 -3.34 7.14
N GLU A 117 5.46 -3.05 6.01
CA GLU A 117 4.09 -2.51 5.96
C GLU A 117 3.14 -3.63 5.53
N PHE A 118 2.05 -3.81 6.29
CA PHE A 118 1.10 -4.89 6.06
C PHE A 118 -0.32 -4.48 6.38
N GLY A 119 -1.26 -5.27 5.88
CA GLY A 119 -2.68 -5.10 6.11
C GLY A 119 -3.31 -6.22 6.93
N ILE A 120 -4.38 -5.89 7.66
CA ILE A 120 -5.24 -6.84 8.35
C ILE A 120 -6.63 -6.87 7.72
N GLY A 121 -7.13 -8.07 7.44
CA GLY A 121 -8.44 -8.31 6.83
C GLY A 121 -8.49 -7.95 5.36
N ASN A 122 -9.70 -7.74 4.84
CA ASN A 122 -9.89 -7.15 3.52
C ASN A 122 -9.51 -5.68 3.56
N ILE A 123 -8.20 -5.41 3.55
CA ILE A 123 -7.72 -4.15 3.02
C ILE A 123 -8.05 -4.23 1.55
N THR A 124 -9.05 -3.48 1.13
CA THR A 124 -9.16 -3.14 -0.28
C THR A 124 -7.80 -2.55 -0.62
N LYS A 125 -6.99 -3.34 -1.34
CA LYS A 125 -5.96 -2.78 -2.18
C LYS A 125 -6.59 -1.51 -2.75
N ILE A 126 -5.91 -0.36 -2.70
CA ILE A 126 -6.11 0.54 -3.83
C ILE A 126 -5.60 -0.29 -4.97
N ASP A 127 -6.58 -0.94 -5.55
CA ASP A 127 -6.43 -1.97 -6.50
C ASP A 127 -5.62 -1.33 -7.63
N GLU A 128 -4.38 -1.75 -7.83
CA GLU A 128 -4.15 -2.36 -9.12
C GLU A 128 -5.03 -3.61 -9.15
N ILE A 129 -6.36 -3.42 -9.38
CA ILE A 129 -7.16 -4.46 -10.00
C ILE A 129 -6.30 -4.74 -11.24
N ALA A 130 -6.14 -6.00 -11.59
CA ALA A 130 -5.95 -6.36 -13.00
C ALA A 130 -7.17 -5.82 -13.75
N HIS A 131 -7.24 -4.49 -13.89
CA HIS A 131 -8.45 -3.79 -14.26
C HIS A 131 -8.72 -4.32 -15.65
N PRO A 132 -9.94 -4.80 -15.93
CA PRO A 132 -10.23 -5.31 -17.26
C PRO A 132 -10.04 -4.22 -18.33
N PHE A 133 -9.83 -2.97 -17.89
CA PHE A 133 -9.35 -1.89 -18.70
C PHE A 133 -8.29 -1.00 -18.01
N ILE A 134 -7.31 -0.58 -18.79
CA ILE A 134 -6.42 0.55 -18.49
C ILE A 134 -7.18 1.84 -18.81
N LEU A 135 -7.11 2.82 -17.92
CA LEU A 135 -7.70 4.14 -18.10
C LEU A 135 -6.58 5.18 -18.08
N SER A 136 -6.59 6.10 -19.03
CA SER A 136 -5.68 7.26 -19.05
C SER A 136 -6.49 8.50 -19.37
N VAL A 137 -6.33 9.53 -18.56
CA VAL A 137 -7.10 10.77 -18.68
C VAL A 137 -6.13 11.96 -18.71
N TYR A 138 -6.22 12.80 -19.73
CA TYR A 138 -5.31 13.94 -19.89
C TYR A 138 -5.91 15.06 -20.75
N PRO A 139 -5.42 16.31 -20.63
CA PRO A 139 -4.48 16.76 -19.61
C PRO A 139 -5.16 16.84 -18.23
N ASN A 140 -4.36 16.72 -17.18
CA ASN A 140 -4.79 17.04 -15.81
C ASN A 140 -3.66 17.85 -15.16
N PRO A 141 -3.81 19.16 -14.97
CA PRO A 141 -5.04 19.97 -15.09
C PRO A 141 -5.57 20.17 -16.53
N VAL A 142 -6.88 20.42 -16.68
CA VAL A 142 -7.59 20.62 -17.95
C VAL A 142 -8.19 22.02 -18.08
N SER A 143 -8.23 22.57 -19.30
CA SER A 143 -8.98 23.80 -19.63
C SER A 143 -10.30 23.45 -20.31
N ASP A 144 -10.29 23.03 -21.57
CA ASP A 144 -11.54 22.94 -22.35
C ASP A 144 -11.94 21.50 -22.68
N HIS A 145 -10.97 20.62 -22.94
CA HIS A 145 -11.23 19.27 -23.44
C HIS A 145 -10.40 18.24 -22.68
N LEU A 146 -11.08 17.24 -22.12
CA LEU A 146 -10.47 16.15 -21.39
C LEU A 146 -10.49 14.88 -22.25
N GLN A 147 -9.30 14.40 -22.65
CA GLN A 147 -9.14 13.14 -23.34
C GLN A 147 -9.28 11.97 -22.37
N ILE A 148 -10.04 10.96 -22.77
CA ILE A 148 -10.19 9.70 -22.05
C ILE A 148 -9.80 8.56 -22.99
N ASN A 149 -8.78 7.79 -22.61
CA ASN A 149 -8.36 6.58 -23.29
C ASN A 149 -8.60 5.36 -22.41
N ILE A 150 -9.24 4.36 -22.98
CA ILE A 150 -9.59 3.10 -22.33
C ILE A 150 -9.02 1.96 -23.17
N ARG A 151 -8.24 1.07 -22.56
CA ARG A 151 -7.75 -0.15 -23.20
C ARG A 151 -8.24 -1.39 -22.46
N GLY A 152 -9.15 -2.16 -23.05
CA GLY A 152 -9.76 -3.35 -22.44
C GLY A 152 -10.10 -4.46 -23.44
N THR A 153 -11.13 -5.27 -23.14
CA THR A 153 -11.53 -6.46 -23.91
C THR A 153 -12.36 -6.18 -25.17
N GLY A 154 -12.84 -4.94 -25.35
CA GLY A 154 -13.78 -4.56 -26.41
C GLY A 154 -15.22 -5.03 -26.16
N ASN A 155 -16.12 -4.62 -27.05
CA ASN A 155 -17.58 -4.82 -27.01
C ASN A 155 -18.25 -4.61 -25.63
N THR A 156 -17.83 -3.58 -24.88
CA THR A 156 -18.28 -3.33 -23.51
C THR A 156 -18.90 -1.94 -23.38
N LYS A 157 -19.96 -1.81 -22.58
CA LYS A 157 -20.57 -0.51 -22.26
C LYS A 157 -19.62 0.31 -21.39
N VAL A 158 -19.43 1.57 -21.77
CA VAL A 158 -18.63 2.56 -21.03
C VAL A 158 -19.54 3.68 -20.56
N THR A 159 -19.52 3.98 -19.27
CA THR A 159 -20.25 5.11 -18.68
C THR A 159 -19.24 6.04 -18.00
N ALA A 160 -19.25 7.32 -18.33
CA ALA A 160 -18.51 8.35 -17.63
C ALA A 160 -19.45 9.22 -16.81
N ARG A 161 -19.20 9.36 -15.51
CA ARG A 161 -19.89 10.28 -14.61
C ARG A 161 -18.89 11.27 -14.04
N LEU A 162 -19.18 12.54 -14.21
CA LEU A 162 -18.38 13.62 -13.64
C LEU A 162 -19.16 14.25 -12.47
N SER A 163 -18.51 14.36 -11.32
CA SER A 163 -19.06 15.01 -10.13
C SER A 163 -18.14 16.14 -9.66
N ASN A 164 -18.71 17.19 -9.04
CA ASN A 164 -17.93 18.27 -8.44
C ASN A 164 -17.39 17.88 -7.03
N SER A 165 -16.69 18.79 -6.36
CA SER A 165 -16.15 18.57 -5.02
C SER A 165 -17.19 18.31 -3.92
N ALA A 166 -18.46 18.63 -4.15
CA ALA A 166 -19.57 18.29 -3.26
C ALA A 166 -20.23 16.94 -3.62
N MET A 167 -19.59 16.13 -4.47
CA MET A 167 -20.10 14.86 -5.01
C MET A 167 -21.43 14.99 -5.76
N LYS A 168 -21.78 16.20 -6.22
CA LYS A 168 -22.94 16.42 -7.08
C LYS A 168 -22.55 16.08 -8.51
N GLN A 169 -23.28 15.16 -9.14
CA GLN A 169 -23.13 14.85 -10.56
C GLN A 169 -23.41 16.09 -11.42
N VAL A 170 -22.46 16.42 -12.28
CA VAL A 170 -22.53 17.55 -13.22
C VAL A 170 -22.62 17.08 -14.67
N MET A 171 -22.16 15.87 -14.98
CA MET A 171 -22.22 15.30 -16.33
C MET A 171 -22.30 13.77 -16.28
N GLU A 172 -23.00 13.18 -17.23
CA GLU A 172 -22.99 11.75 -17.51
C GLU A 172 -22.99 11.50 -19.02
N LYS A 173 -22.18 10.53 -19.48
CA LYS A 173 -22.06 10.12 -20.88
C LYS A 173 -21.94 8.61 -20.96
N GLU A 174 -22.48 8.03 -22.03
CA GLU A 174 -22.43 6.59 -22.29
C GLU A 174 -21.94 6.32 -23.70
N TRP A 175 -21.13 5.27 -23.85
CA TRP A 175 -20.62 4.77 -25.13
C TRP A 175 -20.56 3.24 -25.12
N THR A 176 -20.28 2.68 -26.29
CA THR A 176 -19.92 1.26 -26.44
C THR A 176 -18.51 1.16 -27.01
N ALA A 177 -17.58 0.58 -26.25
CA ALA A 177 -16.22 0.36 -26.68
C ALA A 177 -16.15 -0.85 -27.61
N ASN A 178 -16.34 -0.65 -28.93
CA ASN A 178 -16.38 -1.74 -29.91
C ASN A 178 -15.01 -2.40 -30.18
N LYS A 179 -13.91 -1.78 -29.73
CA LYS A 179 -12.53 -2.24 -29.94
C LYS A 179 -11.81 -2.34 -28.60
N LYS A 180 -10.66 -3.04 -28.59
CA LYS A 180 -9.77 -3.12 -27.43
C LYS A 180 -9.26 -1.76 -26.97
N GLU A 181 -9.16 -0.80 -27.87
CA GLU A 181 -8.82 0.58 -27.56
C GLU A 181 -10.01 1.48 -27.92
N PHE A 182 -10.45 2.25 -26.94
CA PHE A 182 -11.52 3.22 -27.05
C PHE A 182 -11.02 4.57 -26.57
N SER A 183 -11.31 5.62 -27.34
CA SER A 183 -10.89 6.98 -27.03
C SER A 183 -12.06 7.93 -27.24
N THR A 184 -12.24 8.85 -26.31
CA THR A 184 -13.29 9.87 -26.36
C THR A 184 -12.82 11.16 -25.70
N VAL A 185 -13.59 12.23 -25.90
CA VAL A 185 -13.34 13.55 -25.33
C VAL A 185 -14.55 13.99 -24.53
N LEU A 186 -14.33 14.49 -23.32
CA LEU A 186 -15.31 15.25 -22.56
C LEU A 186 -15.08 16.75 -22.75
N ASP A 187 -16.15 17.47 -23.03
CA ASP A 187 -16.15 18.93 -23.04
C ASP A 187 -16.26 19.46 -21.61
N MET A 188 -15.24 20.19 -21.19
CA MET A 188 -15.09 20.78 -19.86
C MET A 188 -15.27 22.30 -19.88
N LYS A 189 -15.43 22.91 -21.06
CA LYS A 189 -15.32 24.37 -21.27
C LYS A 189 -16.25 25.19 -20.38
N ASP A 190 -17.49 24.73 -20.22
CA ASP A 190 -18.53 25.44 -19.47
C ASP A 190 -18.53 25.12 -17.97
N LEU A 191 -17.61 24.28 -17.50
CA LEU A 191 -17.50 23.92 -16.10
C LEU A 191 -16.63 24.95 -15.34
N PRO A 192 -17.06 25.41 -14.15
CA PRO A 192 -16.25 26.28 -13.32
C PRO A 192 -14.91 25.65 -12.95
N SER A 193 -13.89 26.48 -12.77
CA SER A 193 -12.60 26.07 -12.22
C SER A 193 -12.77 25.40 -10.86
N GLY A 194 -12.06 24.30 -10.65
CA GLY A 194 -12.19 23.52 -9.41
C GLY A 194 -11.77 22.06 -9.55
N VAL A 195 -12.10 21.28 -8.53
CA VAL A 195 -11.83 19.84 -8.47
C VAL A 195 -13.10 19.07 -8.87
N TYR A 196 -12.91 18.11 -9.77
CA TYR A 196 -13.93 17.18 -10.22
C TYR A 196 -13.46 15.73 -10.04
N PHE A 197 -14.41 14.81 -9.92
CA PHE A 197 -14.18 13.38 -9.86
C PHE A 197 -14.86 12.72 -11.05
N LEU A 198 -14.05 12.11 -11.93
CA LEU A 198 -14.50 11.38 -13.11
C LEU A 198 -14.54 9.89 -12.80
N GLN A 199 -15.72 9.33 -12.64
CA GLN A 199 -15.93 7.89 -12.53
C GLN A 199 -16.18 7.29 -13.92
N ILE A 200 -15.37 6.32 -14.32
CA ILE A 200 -15.52 5.53 -15.54
C ILE A 200 -15.94 4.11 -15.17
N THR A 201 -17.11 3.70 -15.62
CA THR A 201 -17.60 2.31 -15.52
C THR A 201 -17.44 1.61 -16.87
N TYR A 202 -16.73 0.48 -16.90
CA TYR A 202 -16.51 -0.38 -18.07
C TYR A 202 -16.98 -1.79 -17.72
N GLY A 203 -18.15 -2.18 -18.24
CA GLY A 203 -18.82 -3.41 -17.81
C GLY A 203 -19.19 -3.33 -16.33
N ASP A 204 -18.78 -4.32 -15.54
CA ASP A 204 -19.07 -4.39 -14.10
C ASP A 204 -17.98 -3.72 -13.23
N HIS A 205 -17.00 -3.08 -13.86
CA HIS A 205 -15.85 -2.48 -13.16
C HIS A 205 -15.88 -0.96 -13.28
N SER A 206 -15.42 -0.26 -12.24
CA SER A 206 -15.30 1.20 -12.28
C SER A 206 -13.96 1.71 -11.75
N LYS A 207 -13.50 2.83 -12.31
CA LYS A 207 -12.33 3.62 -11.87
C LYS A 207 -12.74 5.05 -11.63
N THR A 208 -12.11 5.73 -10.67
CA THR A 208 -12.35 7.16 -10.43
C THR A 208 -11.04 7.93 -10.54
N GLU A 209 -11.03 8.99 -11.35
CA GLU A 209 -9.90 9.90 -11.54
C GLU A 209 -10.23 11.31 -11.01
N LYS A 210 -9.30 11.91 -10.27
CA LYS A 210 -9.44 13.31 -9.81
C LYS A 210 -8.96 14.26 -10.90
N ILE A 211 -9.80 15.19 -11.32
CA ILE A 211 -9.52 16.16 -12.38
C ILE A 211 -9.47 17.58 -11.81
N ILE A 212 -8.43 18.33 -12.17
CA ILE A 212 -8.28 19.75 -11.84
C ILE A 212 -8.65 20.56 -13.08
N LYS A 213 -9.68 21.41 -12.99
CA LYS A 213 -10.11 22.35 -14.03
C LYS A 213 -9.61 23.75 -13.70
N PHE A 214 -8.94 24.39 -14.65
CA PHE A 214 -8.57 25.80 -14.58
C PHE A 214 -9.62 26.72 -15.17
#